data_AF-A0AAV6L9G3-F1
#
_entry.id   AF-A0AAV6L9G3-F1
#
_cell.length_a   1.000
_cell.length_b   1.000
_cell.length_c   1.000
_cell.angle_alpha   90.00
_cell.angle_beta   90.00
_cell.angle_gamma   90.00
#
_symmetry.space_group_name_H-M   'P 1'
#
loop_
_entity.id
_entity.type
_entity.pdbx_description
1 polymer ?
#
loop_
_entity_poly.entity_id
_entity_poly.type
_entity_poly.pdbx_seq_one_letter_code
_entity_poly.pdbx_strand_id
1 'polypeptide(L)'
;MARQKLAFLFCILMITCFLVPTSLALSTTSANGSSCSNFAFPNNQVFASCTDLPYLDSFLHWTHNPSSSTLHIAYRHSQVSSSTWVAWGINPTSKGMIGTQAIVAYPKPDGTMAVFTTPVSSYGTQLQEGNLSFPVSDLSASFLDNQIVIYAVIELPENTTSVSHVWQDGPVSGSTLGMHQVFGNHLKSMGTLNLSSGQASESPSGSSKNQLKITHGVLNTVSWGIMMPLGFMAARYLKAIGPKADPLWFYVHISLQLPGYLLGIAGGATGLYLGVKSAGVHHPCHRGIGITLFCLGLLQISALFLRPAKDHKYRYLWNWFHHLTGYTVLLLSFANIWVGFYILKPAKAWIIVYGVISGTMIVSTIVLEVWKKLTRDGTIDRANEASTTEENIV
;
A
#
# COMPACT_ATOMS: atom_id res chain seq x y z
N MET A 1 17.78 -16.30 -39.33
CA MET A 1 18.03 -16.86 -37.99
C MET A 1 18.00 -15.82 -36.86
N ALA A 2 18.70 -14.67 -36.95
CA ALA A 2 18.71 -13.63 -35.90
C ALA A 2 17.32 -13.01 -35.57
N ARG A 3 16.49 -12.75 -36.59
CA ARG A 3 15.12 -12.20 -36.40
C ARG A 3 14.16 -13.15 -35.66
N GLN A 4 14.32 -14.47 -35.82
CA GLN A 4 13.53 -15.49 -35.11
C GLN A 4 13.98 -15.69 -33.66
N LYS A 5 15.31 -15.66 -33.41
CA LYS A 5 15.87 -15.72 -32.04
C LYS A 5 15.45 -14.52 -31.18
N LEU A 6 15.20 -13.36 -31.79
CA LEU A 6 14.77 -12.16 -31.07
C LEU A 6 13.25 -12.10 -30.81
N ALA A 7 12.42 -12.61 -31.72
CA ALA A 7 11.01 -12.83 -31.44
C ALA A 7 10.84 -13.82 -30.26
N PHE A 8 11.69 -14.84 -30.21
CA PHE A 8 11.78 -15.77 -29.08
C PHE A 8 12.24 -15.07 -27.79
N LEU A 9 13.24 -14.17 -27.84
CA LEU A 9 13.68 -13.37 -26.70
C LEU A 9 12.60 -12.39 -26.21
N PHE A 10 11.84 -11.76 -27.11
CA PHE A 10 10.69 -10.90 -26.79
C PHE A 10 9.56 -11.71 -26.13
N CYS A 11 9.26 -12.90 -26.64
CA CYS A 11 8.32 -13.82 -26.01
C CYS A 11 8.82 -14.28 -24.63
N ILE A 12 10.10 -14.61 -24.47
CA ILE A 12 10.71 -14.93 -23.16
C ILE A 12 10.58 -13.73 -22.21
N LEU A 13 10.85 -12.51 -22.67
CA LEU A 13 10.77 -11.31 -21.85
C LEU A 13 9.34 -11.02 -21.37
N MET A 14 8.37 -11.14 -22.28
CA MET A 14 6.93 -11.09 -21.96
C MET A 14 6.58 -12.16 -20.92
N ILE A 15 7.00 -13.40 -21.13
CA ILE A 15 6.77 -14.54 -20.22
C ILE A 15 7.43 -14.31 -18.85
N THR A 16 8.66 -13.79 -18.80
CA THR A 16 9.36 -13.49 -17.53
C THR A 16 8.67 -12.38 -16.74
N CYS A 17 8.15 -11.33 -17.40
CA CYS A 17 7.38 -10.29 -16.71
C CYS A 17 6.06 -10.81 -16.10
N PHE A 18 5.46 -11.87 -16.67
CA PHE A 18 4.26 -12.53 -16.14
C PHE A 18 4.54 -13.63 -15.10
N LEU A 19 5.75 -14.25 -15.09
CA LEU A 19 6.12 -15.37 -14.19
C LEU A 19 6.87 -14.94 -12.92
N VAL A 20 7.41 -13.73 -12.84
CA VAL A 20 8.08 -13.19 -11.64
C VAL A 20 7.17 -12.94 -10.41
N PRO A 21 5.82 -12.85 -10.46
CA PRO A 21 5.04 -12.53 -9.25
C PRO A 21 4.98 -13.67 -8.20
N THR A 22 5.30 -14.91 -8.55
CA THR A 22 4.98 -16.08 -7.70
C THR A 22 6.10 -16.57 -6.79
N SER A 23 7.35 -16.17 -7.03
CA SER A 23 8.53 -16.76 -6.36
C SER A 23 9.12 -15.92 -5.23
N LEU A 24 8.57 -14.73 -4.95
CA LEU A 24 9.05 -13.86 -3.87
C LEU A 24 8.09 -13.84 -2.66
N ALA A 25 7.63 -15.01 -2.22
CA ALA A 25 7.05 -15.18 -0.89
C ALA A 25 8.20 -15.29 0.13
N LEU A 26 8.74 -14.15 0.57
CA LEU A 26 9.72 -14.13 1.65
C LEU A 26 9.01 -14.33 2.99
N SER A 27 9.37 -15.43 3.64
CA SER A 27 9.03 -15.77 5.02
C SER A 27 9.30 -14.59 5.96
N THR A 28 8.27 -14.10 6.63
CA THR A 28 8.43 -13.20 7.76
C THR A 28 8.90 -14.03 8.95
N THR A 29 10.17 -13.91 9.30
CA THR A 29 10.69 -14.37 10.59
C THR A 29 10.08 -13.50 11.68
N SER A 30 9.24 -14.08 12.54
CA SER A 30 8.80 -13.46 13.79
C SER A 30 9.98 -13.38 14.75
N ALA A 31 10.22 -12.18 15.29
CA ALA A 31 11.18 -11.97 16.37
C ALA A 31 10.63 -12.63 17.66
N ASN A 32 11.51 -13.31 18.41
CA ASN A 32 11.21 -13.88 19.72
C ASN A 32 10.92 -12.77 20.74
N GLY A 33 9.65 -12.39 20.90
CA GLY A 33 9.15 -11.71 22.08
C GLY A 33 8.66 -12.71 23.13
N SER A 34 8.87 -12.43 24.41
CA SER A 34 8.29 -13.22 25.51
C SER A 34 6.76 -13.17 25.43
N SER A 35 6.11 -14.32 25.25
CA SER A 35 4.65 -14.44 25.23
C SER A 35 4.02 -13.90 26.52
N CYS A 36 2.86 -13.29 26.41
CA CYS A 36 2.06 -12.76 27.52
C CYS A 36 1.90 -13.77 28.68
N SER A 37 1.80 -15.07 28.40
CA SER A 37 1.58 -16.12 29.41
C SER A 37 2.73 -16.31 30.41
N ASN A 38 3.94 -15.82 30.11
CA ASN A 38 5.14 -16.05 30.93
C ASN A 38 5.52 -14.84 31.79
N PHE A 39 4.70 -13.78 31.79
CA PHE A 39 5.01 -12.55 32.53
C PHE A 39 4.50 -12.63 33.97
N ALA A 40 5.41 -12.49 34.94
CA ALA A 40 5.07 -12.40 36.35
C ALA A 40 4.95 -10.92 36.76
N PHE A 41 3.76 -10.53 37.22
CA PHE A 41 3.55 -9.18 37.73
C PHE A 41 4.15 -9.02 39.13
N PRO A 42 4.60 -7.80 39.48
CA PRO A 42 4.98 -7.46 40.86
C PRO A 42 3.85 -7.80 41.85
N ASN A 43 4.21 -8.10 43.09
CA ASN A 43 3.28 -8.45 44.18
C ASN A 43 2.39 -9.68 43.91
N ASN A 44 2.80 -10.59 43.04
CA ASN A 44 2.05 -11.79 42.66
C ASN A 44 0.62 -11.48 42.16
N GLN A 45 0.41 -10.34 41.49
CA GLN A 45 -0.85 -10.11 40.79
C GLN A 45 -1.03 -11.11 39.65
N VAL A 46 -2.24 -11.68 39.55
CA VAL A 46 -2.59 -12.68 38.53
C VAL A 46 -3.83 -12.20 37.78
N PHE A 47 -3.80 -12.31 36.47
CA PHE A 47 -4.93 -12.05 35.58
C PHE A 47 -5.44 -13.36 34.99
N ALA A 48 -6.76 -13.50 34.87
CA ALA A 48 -7.40 -14.71 34.37
C ALA A 48 -7.12 -14.93 32.87
N SER A 49 -7.00 -13.84 32.11
CA SER A 49 -6.86 -13.84 30.66
C SER A 49 -5.72 -12.92 30.23
N CYS A 50 -5.19 -13.23 29.05
CA CYS A 50 -3.97 -12.65 28.54
C CYS A 50 -3.94 -12.80 27.02
N THR A 51 -3.51 -11.76 26.30
CA THR A 51 -3.31 -11.81 24.85
C THR A 51 -2.11 -10.97 24.42
N ASP A 52 -1.33 -11.53 23.51
CA ASP A 52 -0.34 -10.78 22.72
C ASP A 52 -1.11 -9.94 21.69
N LEU A 53 -0.84 -8.64 21.64
CA LEU A 53 -1.42 -7.77 20.61
C LEU A 53 -0.52 -7.79 19.37
N PRO A 54 -1.09 -7.79 18.15
CA PRO A 54 -0.33 -8.05 16.92
C PRO A 54 0.68 -6.94 16.53
N TYR A 55 0.62 -5.78 17.19
CA TYR A 55 1.40 -4.60 16.83
C TYR A 55 1.93 -3.90 18.08
N LEU A 56 3.06 -3.20 17.91
CA LEU A 56 3.70 -2.36 18.93
C LEU A 56 4.20 -3.13 20.16
N ASP A 57 4.60 -4.40 20.07
CA ASP A 57 5.15 -5.15 21.22
C ASP A 57 4.33 -4.97 22.52
N SER A 58 3.00 -5.05 22.34
CA SER A 58 2.00 -4.74 23.34
C SER A 58 1.26 -6.00 23.77
N PHE A 59 0.84 -6.01 25.04
CA PHE A 59 0.23 -7.15 25.70
C PHE A 59 -0.90 -6.66 26.58
N LEU A 60 -2.02 -7.39 26.60
CA LEU A 60 -3.13 -7.08 27.47
C LEU A 60 -3.43 -8.26 28.38
N HIS A 61 -3.49 -8.00 29.68
CA HIS A 61 -3.89 -8.94 30.70
C HIS A 61 -5.15 -8.42 31.37
N TRP A 62 -6.10 -9.30 31.66
CA TRP A 62 -7.34 -8.88 32.30
C TRP A 62 -8.03 -9.98 33.09
N THR A 63 -8.86 -9.54 34.04
CA THR A 63 -9.82 -10.37 34.75
C THR A 63 -11.17 -9.65 34.68
N HIS A 64 -12.15 -10.30 34.05
CA HIS A 64 -13.52 -9.78 33.99
C HIS A 64 -14.35 -10.42 35.10
N ASN A 65 -14.99 -9.60 35.93
CA ASN A 65 -15.90 -10.05 36.97
C ASN A 65 -17.34 -9.66 36.59
N PRO A 66 -18.15 -10.59 36.05
CA PRO A 66 -19.50 -10.29 35.60
C PRO A 66 -20.43 -9.84 36.73
N SER A 67 -20.19 -10.26 37.98
CA SER A 67 -21.06 -9.92 39.12
C SER A 67 -20.95 -8.47 39.55
N SER A 68 -19.78 -7.85 39.36
CA SER A 68 -19.53 -6.44 39.63
C SER A 68 -19.44 -5.59 38.36
N SER A 69 -19.61 -6.18 37.18
CA SER A 69 -19.34 -5.56 35.87
C SER A 69 -17.97 -4.88 35.78
N THR A 70 -16.98 -5.36 36.55
CA THR A 70 -15.63 -4.79 36.58
C THR A 70 -14.67 -5.55 35.67
N LEU A 71 -13.81 -4.80 34.99
CA LEU A 71 -12.72 -5.29 34.19
C LEU A 71 -11.41 -4.77 34.79
N HIS A 72 -10.67 -5.67 35.43
CA HIS A 72 -9.32 -5.39 35.91
C HIS A 72 -8.37 -5.60 34.74
N ILE A 73 -7.54 -4.60 34.43
CA ILE A 73 -6.59 -4.68 33.31
C ILE A 73 -5.16 -4.41 33.76
N ALA A 74 -4.22 -5.05 33.05
CA ALA A 74 -2.86 -4.60 32.94
C ALA A 74 -2.46 -4.56 31.46
N TYR A 75 -2.29 -3.35 30.93
CA TYR A 75 -1.75 -3.14 29.59
C TYR A 75 -0.24 -2.94 29.69
N ARG A 76 0.52 -3.86 29.09
CA ARG A 76 1.99 -3.84 29.06
C ARG A 76 2.45 -3.49 27.66
N HIS A 77 3.35 -2.52 27.56
CA HIS A 77 3.99 -2.14 26.31
C HIS A 77 5.50 -2.10 26.51
N SER A 78 6.22 -2.85 25.67
CA SER A 78 7.66 -3.09 25.82
C SER A 78 8.49 -2.36 24.78
N GLN A 79 9.81 -2.37 24.96
CA GLN A 79 10.76 -1.67 24.08
C GLN A 79 10.55 -0.14 24.06
N VAL A 80 10.14 0.43 25.20
CA VAL A 80 9.89 1.86 25.35
C VAL A 80 11.01 2.59 26.06
N SER A 81 11.22 3.84 25.65
CA SER A 81 12.17 4.75 26.28
C SER A 81 11.52 5.57 27.39
N SER A 82 12.33 6.23 28.23
CA SER A 82 11.84 7.19 29.23
C SER A 82 11.19 8.44 28.61
N SER A 83 11.33 8.64 27.30
CA SER A 83 10.73 9.72 26.51
C SER A 83 9.51 9.27 25.69
N THR A 84 8.87 8.17 26.08
CA THR A 84 7.72 7.60 25.37
C THR A 84 6.49 7.60 26.26
N TRP A 85 5.35 8.07 25.75
CA TRP A 85 4.04 7.86 26.35
C TRP A 85 3.39 6.65 25.71
N VAL A 86 2.55 5.97 26.48
CA VAL A 86 1.82 4.79 26.03
C VAL A 86 0.36 4.95 26.41
N ALA A 87 -0.53 4.45 25.56
CA ALA A 87 -1.95 4.55 25.79
C ALA A 87 -2.66 3.27 25.38
N TRP A 88 -3.67 2.92 26.17
CA TRP A 88 -4.66 1.91 25.84
C TRP A 88 -6.05 2.47 26.12
N GLY A 89 -7.01 2.21 25.24
CA GLY A 89 -8.34 2.76 25.42
C GLY A 89 -9.45 1.94 24.78
N ILE A 90 -10.65 2.11 25.31
CA ILE A 90 -11.88 1.51 24.79
C ILE A 90 -12.60 2.56 23.96
N ASN A 91 -13.07 2.17 22.77
CA ASN A 91 -13.97 2.98 21.97
C ASN A 91 -15.39 2.39 22.04
N PRO A 92 -16.32 3.03 22.78
CA PRO A 92 -17.68 2.51 22.93
C PRO A 92 -18.57 2.76 21.70
N THR A 93 -18.18 3.64 20.78
CA THR A 93 -19.04 4.06 19.65
C THR A 93 -18.52 3.58 18.28
N SER A 94 -17.24 3.26 18.18
CA SER A 94 -16.51 3.03 16.94
C SER A 94 -15.38 2.02 17.15
N LYS A 95 -14.60 1.76 16.09
CA LYS A 95 -13.45 0.84 16.09
C LYS A 95 -12.12 1.58 15.85
N GLY A 96 -12.09 2.91 15.94
CA GLY A 96 -10.94 3.74 15.58
C GLY A 96 -10.52 4.69 16.71
N MET A 97 -9.68 5.68 16.39
CA MET A 97 -9.15 6.64 17.37
C MET A 97 -10.21 7.64 17.90
N ILE A 98 -11.05 8.18 17.02
CA ILE A 98 -12.09 9.14 17.41
C ILE A 98 -13.19 8.42 18.18
N GLY A 99 -13.52 8.93 19.36
CA GLY A 99 -14.46 8.34 20.31
C GLY A 99 -13.79 7.43 21.34
N THR A 100 -12.48 7.21 21.24
CA THR A 100 -11.75 6.39 22.22
C THR A 100 -11.68 7.10 23.56
N GLN A 101 -11.88 6.33 24.61
CA GLN A 101 -11.71 6.73 26.00
C GLN A 101 -10.50 5.98 26.52
N ALA A 102 -9.39 6.71 26.66
CA ALA A 102 -8.08 6.14 26.84
C ALA A 102 -7.52 6.38 28.24
N ILE A 103 -6.61 5.52 28.62
CA ILE A 103 -5.72 5.66 29.75
C ILE A 103 -4.33 5.86 29.18
N VAL A 104 -3.65 6.91 29.62
CA VAL A 104 -2.30 7.27 29.15
C VAL A 104 -1.34 7.19 30.32
N ALA A 105 -0.14 6.70 30.07
CA ALA A 105 0.96 6.75 31.03
C ALA A 105 2.28 7.14 30.38
N TYR A 106 3.12 7.85 31.13
CA TYR A 106 4.48 8.15 30.72
C TYR A 106 5.41 8.40 31.92
N PRO A 107 6.72 8.14 31.81
CA PRO A 107 7.69 8.46 32.86
C PRO A 107 7.92 9.97 32.93
N LYS A 108 7.79 10.55 34.11
CA LYS A 108 8.13 11.95 34.35
C LYS A 108 9.64 12.12 34.59
N PRO A 109 10.20 13.32 34.36
CA PRO A 109 11.61 13.60 34.63
C PRO A 109 12.04 13.38 36.10
N ASP A 110 11.09 13.41 37.04
CA ASP A 110 11.31 13.16 38.48
C ASP A 110 11.44 11.66 38.83
N GLY A 111 11.34 10.77 37.85
CA GLY A 111 11.41 9.31 38.03
C GLY A 111 10.09 8.65 38.41
N THR A 112 9.03 9.43 38.63
CA THR A 112 7.68 8.89 38.90
C THR A 112 6.87 8.73 37.62
N MET A 113 5.77 7.97 37.67
CA MET A 113 4.88 7.79 36.52
C MET A 113 3.75 8.81 36.55
N ALA A 114 3.47 9.43 35.40
CA ALA A 114 2.18 10.05 35.14
C ALA A 114 1.21 8.99 34.63
N VAL A 115 -0.02 8.98 35.13
CA VAL A 115 -1.10 8.12 34.65
C VAL A 115 -2.44 8.83 34.85
N PHE A 116 -3.25 8.89 33.80
CA PHE A 116 -4.54 9.58 33.82
C PHE A 116 -5.44 9.11 32.68
N THR A 117 -6.71 9.47 32.75
CA THR A 117 -7.71 9.19 31.72
C THR A 117 -7.86 10.36 30.75
N THR A 118 -8.16 10.08 29.48
CA THR A 118 -8.39 11.11 28.47
C THR A 118 -9.46 10.69 27.44
N PRO A 119 -10.48 11.53 27.17
CA PRO A 119 -11.40 11.33 26.07
C PRO A 119 -10.82 11.85 24.74
N VAL A 120 -10.73 10.99 23.73
CA VAL A 120 -10.20 11.32 22.41
C VAL A 120 -11.34 11.58 21.43
N SER A 121 -11.69 12.85 21.25
CA SER A 121 -12.79 13.28 20.36
C SER A 121 -12.35 13.74 18.97
N SER A 122 -11.05 13.95 18.74
CA SER A 122 -10.52 14.42 17.44
C SER A 122 -9.09 13.94 17.18
N TYR A 123 -8.66 13.99 15.91
CA TYR A 123 -7.27 13.73 15.52
C TYR A 123 -6.27 14.79 16.02
N GLY A 124 -6.76 15.97 16.43
CA GLY A 124 -5.94 17.06 16.98
C GLY A 124 -5.82 17.03 18.51
N THR A 125 -6.13 15.91 19.16
CA THR A 125 -6.02 15.76 20.61
C THR A 125 -4.59 16.00 21.10
N GLN A 126 -4.45 16.61 22.28
CA GLN A 126 -3.17 16.66 23.01
C GLN A 126 -3.17 15.69 24.20
N LEU A 127 -4.10 14.73 24.20
CA LEU A 127 -4.33 13.77 25.29
C LEU A 127 -4.52 14.50 26.64
N GLN A 128 -5.35 15.55 26.66
CA GLN A 128 -5.64 16.26 27.91
C GLN A 128 -6.40 15.36 28.88
N GLU A 129 -6.05 15.45 30.16
CA GLU A 129 -6.74 14.72 31.22
C GLU A 129 -8.23 15.09 31.25
N GLY A 130 -9.07 14.07 31.39
CA GLY A 130 -10.52 14.24 31.44
C GLY A 130 -11.25 12.96 31.78
N ASN A 131 -12.51 13.13 32.17
CA ASN A 131 -13.37 12.02 32.59
C ASN A 131 -13.81 11.17 31.40
N LEU A 132 -13.91 9.86 31.65
CA LEU A 132 -14.47 8.88 30.72
C LEU A 132 -15.97 8.73 30.96
N SER A 133 -16.69 8.16 30.00
CA SER A 133 -18.12 7.82 30.13
C SER A 133 -18.37 6.60 31.02
N PHE A 134 -17.31 5.88 31.40
CA PHE A 134 -17.35 4.77 32.34
C PHE A 134 -16.40 5.04 33.51
N PRO A 135 -16.74 4.64 34.74
CA PRO A 135 -15.87 4.77 35.90
C PRO A 135 -14.54 4.02 35.71
N VAL A 136 -13.45 4.64 36.17
CA VAL A 136 -12.12 4.04 36.25
C VAL A 136 -11.57 4.26 37.66
N SER A 137 -11.12 3.18 38.29
CA SER A 137 -10.52 3.18 39.63
C SER A 137 -9.19 2.40 39.63
N ASP A 138 -8.49 2.44 40.77
CA ASP A 138 -7.19 1.78 40.98
C ASP A 138 -6.15 2.06 39.88
N LEU A 139 -6.19 3.28 39.36
CA LEU A 139 -5.36 3.72 38.26
C LEU A 139 -3.91 3.88 38.73
N SER A 140 -3.00 3.10 38.13
CA SER A 140 -1.57 3.20 38.41
C SER A 140 -0.74 2.82 37.19
N ALA A 141 0.53 3.22 37.17
CA ALA A 141 1.45 2.80 36.13
C ALA A 141 2.86 2.59 36.69
N SER A 142 3.64 1.75 36.00
CA SER A 142 5.04 1.47 36.34
C SER A 142 5.90 1.54 35.09
N PHE A 143 7.16 1.95 35.26
CA PHE A 143 8.19 1.88 34.24
C PHE A 143 9.40 1.13 34.78
N LEU A 144 9.66 -0.05 34.24
CA LEU A 144 10.76 -0.93 34.64
C LEU A 144 11.25 -1.69 33.41
N ASP A 145 12.56 -1.91 33.29
CA ASP A 145 13.18 -2.69 32.22
C ASP A 145 12.72 -2.28 30.80
N ASN A 146 12.63 -0.97 30.53
CA ASN A 146 12.13 -0.41 29.27
C ASN A 146 10.71 -0.89 28.89
N GLN A 147 9.88 -1.12 29.90
CA GLN A 147 8.47 -1.50 29.75
C GLN A 147 7.60 -0.58 30.58
N ILE A 148 6.49 -0.13 30.01
CA ILE A 148 5.44 0.57 30.75
C ILE A 148 4.27 -0.39 30.94
N VAL A 149 3.79 -0.50 32.17
CA VAL A 149 2.57 -1.23 32.51
C VAL A 149 1.56 -0.28 33.11
N ILE A 150 0.37 -0.22 32.53
CA ILE A 150 -0.79 0.53 33.01
C ILE A 150 -1.74 -0.45 33.69
N TYR A 151 -2.13 -0.15 34.92
CA TYR A 151 -3.14 -0.90 35.68
C TYR A 151 -4.37 -0.03 35.89
N ALA A 152 -5.55 -0.62 35.74
CA ALA A 152 -6.81 0.04 36.02
C ALA A 152 -7.93 -0.97 36.28
N VAL A 153 -8.96 -0.52 36.99
CA VAL A 153 -10.24 -1.21 37.13
C VAL A 153 -11.29 -0.37 36.43
N ILE A 154 -12.00 -0.98 35.48
CA ILE A 154 -12.98 -0.30 34.62
C ILE A 154 -14.35 -0.91 34.88
N GLU A 155 -15.34 -0.07 35.15
CA GLU A 155 -16.74 -0.50 35.24
C GLU A 155 -17.39 -0.44 33.86
N LEU A 156 -17.74 -1.61 33.31
CA LEU A 156 -18.39 -1.71 32.01
C LEU A 156 -19.92 -1.73 32.16
N PRO A 157 -20.68 -1.30 31.14
CA PRO A 157 -22.12 -1.51 31.13
C PRO A 157 -22.50 -2.99 31.32
N GLU A 158 -23.60 -3.24 32.00
CA GLU A 158 -24.10 -4.61 32.20
C GLU A 158 -24.24 -5.36 30.87
N ASN A 159 -23.92 -6.67 30.88
CA ASN A 159 -23.95 -7.55 29.71
C ASN A 159 -22.96 -7.20 28.58
N THR A 160 -21.92 -6.42 28.86
CA THR A 160 -20.84 -6.20 27.89
C THR A 160 -20.06 -7.49 27.65
N THR A 161 -20.16 -8.04 26.44
CA THR A 161 -19.46 -9.27 26.03
C THR A 161 -18.21 -8.99 25.21
N SER A 162 -18.14 -7.83 24.57
CA SER A 162 -16.98 -7.42 23.76
C SER A 162 -16.80 -5.91 23.77
N VAL A 163 -15.55 -5.45 23.71
CA VAL A 163 -15.19 -4.03 23.60
C VAL A 163 -14.29 -3.79 22.41
N SER A 164 -14.46 -2.67 21.72
CA SER A 164 -13.48 -2.22 20.72
C SER A 164 -12.39 -1.46 21.46
N HIS A 165 -11.12 -1.79 21.22
CA HIS A 165 -10.00 -1.15 21.88
C HIS A 165 -8.95 -0.67 20.87
N VAL A 166 -8.14 0.29 21.30
CA VAL A 166 -6.99 0.81 20.55
C VAL A 166 -5.81 0.97 21.48
N TRP A 167 -4.60 0.88 20.94
CA TRP A 167 -3.37 1.12 21.69
C TRP A 167 -2.37 1.89 20.84
N GLN A 168 -1.58 2.75 21.49
CA GLN A 168 -0.59 3.60 20.84
C GLN A 168 0.57 3.93 21.77
N ASP A 169 1.68 4.35 21.17
CA ASP A 169 2.78 5.02 21.82
C ASP A 169 3.21 6.26 21.02
N GLY A 170 3.87 7.21 21.69
CA GLY A 170 4.38 8.41 21.05
C GLY A 170 5.42 9.17 21.88
N PRO A 171 6.03 10.22 21.31
CA PRO A 171 7.13 10.93 21.95
C PRO A 171 6.65 11.87 23.06
N VAL A 172 7.43 11.99 24.12
CA VAL A 172 7.25 12.94 25.22
C VAL A 172 8.38 13.97 25.19
N SER A 173 8.03 15.25 25.28
CA SER A 173 8.98 16.35 25.42
C SER A 173 8.63 17.16 26.65
N GLY A 174 9.35 16.91 27.76
CA GLY A 174 9.00 17.48 29.06
C GLY A 174 7.68 16.89 29.57
N SER A 175 6.64 17.72 29.66
CA SER A 175 5.27 17.31 29.99
C SER A 175 4.33 17.31 28.78
N THR A 176 4.84 17.59 27.58
CA THR A 176 4.02 17.63 26.35
C THR A 176 4.03 16.28 25.65
N LEU A 177 2.84 15.75 25.38
CA LEU A 177 2.63 14.51 24.64
C LEU A 177 2.54 14.81 23.15
N GLY A 178 3.52 14.31 22.39
CA GLY A 178 3.58 14.48 20.95
C GLY A 178 2.70 13.48 20.20
N MET A 179 2.40 13.78 18.95
CA MET A 179 1.61 12.91 18.07
C MET A 179 2.30 11.56 17.83
N HIS A 180 1.57 10.46 17.97
CA HIS A 180 2.04 9.13 17.59
C HIS A 180 2.21 9.02 16.06
N GLN A 181 2.95 8.01 15.58
CA GLN A 181 3.09 7.82 14.13
C GLN A 181 1.73 7.49 13.49
N VAL A 182 1.46 8.06 12.32
CA VAL A 182 0.19 7.90 11.60
C VAL A 182 0.31 6.96 10.39
N PHE A 183 1.20 5.97 10.46
CA PHE A 183 1.43 4.98 9.41
C PHE A 183 1.83 3.61 9.98
N GLY A 184 1.89 2.60 9.13
CA GLY A 184 2.40 1.27 9.50
C GLY A 184 1.58 0.59 10.60
N ASN A 185 2.28 0.04 11.61
CA ASN A 185 1.71 -0.71 12.71
C ASN A 185 0.79 0.13 13.61
N HIS A 186 1.07 1.43 13.76
CA HIS A 186 0.22 2.34 14.53
C HIS A 186 -1.20 2.43 13.96
N LEU A 187 -1.37 2.47 12.63
CA LEU A 187 -2.71 2.46 12.02
C LEU A 187 -3.45 1.12 12.14
N LYS A 188 -2.75 0.05 12.55
CA LYS A 188 -3.32 -1.27 12.75
C LYS A 188 -3.53 -1.62 14.23
N SER A 189 -3.08 -0.76 15.15
CA SER A 189 -3.11 -0.98 16.60
C SER A 189 -4.51 -0.74 17.18
N MET A 190 -5.46 -1.55 16.71
CA MET A 190 -6.87 -1.56 17.07
C MET A 190 -7.44 -2.97 16.97
N GLY A 191 -8.41 -3.29 17.80
CA GLY A 191 -8.96 -4.64 17.90
C GLY A 191 -10.34 -4.68 18.53
N THR A 192 -10.91 -5.87 18.59
CA THR A 192 -12.08 -6.17 19.41
C THR A 192 -11.67 -7.23 20.42
N LEU A 193 -11.83 -6.90 21.70
CA LEU A 193 -11.57 -7.78 22.82
C LEU A 193 -12.87 -8.48 23.20
N ASN A 194 -12.90 -9.81 23.13
CA ASN A 194 -13.99 -10.60 23.65
C ASN A 194 -13.70 -10.93 25.13
N LEU A 195 -14.56 -10.44 26.02
CA LEU A 195 -14.35 -10.54 27.47
C LEU A 195 -14.65 -11.93 28.01
N SER A 196 -15.43 -12.76 27.29
CA SER A 196 -15.78 -14.12 27.72
C SER A 196 -14.82 -15.18 27.18
N SER A 197 -14.33 -15.04 25.94
CA SER A 197 -13.42 -16.02 25.33
C SER A 197 -11.94 -15.76 25.60
N GLY A 198 -11.58 -14.60 26.16
CA GLY A 198 -10.17 -14.28 26.36
C GLY A 198 -9.43 -13.88 25.08
N GLN A 199 -10.12 -13.73 23.94
CA GLN A 199 -9.48 -13.50 22.64
C GLN A 199 -9.59 -12.03 22.20
N ALA A 200 -8.46 -11.44 21.81
CA ALA A 200 -8.43 -10.21 21.04
C ALA A 200 -8.37 -10.55 19.55
N SER A 201 -9.35 -10.06 18.78
CA SER A 201 -9.42 -10.22 17.32
C SER A 201 -9.11 -8.89 16.64
N GLU A 202 -8.40 -8.93 15.51
CA GLU A 202 -8.20 -7.74 14.68
C GLU A 202 -9.55 -7.15 14.23
N SER A 203 -9.73 -5.83 14.35
CA SER A 203 -10.97 -5.18 13.96
C SER A 203 -11.05 -4.94 12.44
N PRO A 204 -12.12 -5.37 11.72
CA PRO A 204 -12.20 -5.27 10.25
C PRO A 204 -12.30 -3.86 9.66
N SER A 205 -12.49 -2.83 10.50
CA SER A 205 -12.70 -1.45 10.03
C SER A 205 -11.44 -0.88 9.36
N GLY A 206 -10.25 -1.23 9.85
CA GLY A 206 -8.96 -0.95 9.21
C GLY A 206 -8.64 -1.89 8.05
N SER A 207 -9.15 -3.14 8.09
CA SER A 207 -8.89 -4.13 7.06
C SER A 207 -9.56 -3.78 5.73
N SER A 208 -10.82 -3.33 5.72
CA SER A 208 -11.52 -2.96 4.48
C SER A 208 -10.87 -1.79 3.73
N LYS A 209 -10.43 -0.75 4.45
CA LYS A 209 -9.72 0.40 3.85
C LYS A 209 -8.33 0.02 3.36
N ASN A 210 -7.60 -0.82 4.11
CA ASN A 210 -6.31 -1.34 3.66
C ASN A 210 -6.46 -2.26 2.45
N GLN A 211 -7.46 -3.13 2.42
CA GLN A 211 -7.77 -3.98 1.27
C GLN A 211 -8.14 -3.13 0.04
N LEU A 212 -8.86 -2.03 0.22
CA LEU A 212 -9.17 -1.11 -0.87
C LEU A 212 -7.91 -0.39 -1.39
N LYS A 213 -7.00 0.05 -0.49
CA LYS A 213 -5.70 0.63 -0.86
C LYS A 213 -4.83 -0.37 -1.64
N ILE A 214 -4.76 -1.61 -1.16
CA ILE A 214 -4.01 -2.70 -1.81
C ILE A 214 -4.62 -3.01 -3.17
N THR A 215 -5.94 -3.19 -3.25
CA THR A 215 -6.67 -3.42 -4.50
C THR A 215 -6.42 -2.30 -5.51
N HIS A 216 -6.52 -1.03 -5.08
CA HIS A 216 -6.21 0.12 -5.93
C HIS A 216 -4.77 0.05 -6.47
N GLY A 217 -3.79 -0.18 -5.59
CA GLY A 217 -2.38 -0.26 -5.96
C GLY A 217 -2.09 -1.40 -6.95
N VAL A 218 -2.63 -2.59 -6.69
CA VAL A 218 -2.44 -3.79 -7.54
C VAL A 218 -3.08 -3.58 -8.91
N LEU A 219 -4.36 -3.16 -8.97
CA LEU A 219 -5.05 -2.97 -10.24
C LEU A 219 -4.34 -1.95 -11.13
N ASN A 220 -3.91 -0.81 -10.57
CA ASN A 220 -3.24 0.22 -11.36
C ASN A 220 -1.79 -0.14 -11.72
N THR A 221 -1.08 -0.89 -10.88
CA THR A 221 0.28 -1.38 -11.22
C THR A 221 0.23 -2.39 -12.36
N VAL A 222 -0.70 -3.35 -12.31
CA VAL A 222 -0.89 -4.34 -13.38
C VAL A 222 -1.36 -3.66 -14.67
N SER A 223 -2.35 -2.78 -14.58
CA SER A 223 -2.90 -2.03 -15.71
C SER A 223 -1.90 -1.06 -16.33
N TRP A 224 -1.62 0.03 -15.63
CA TRP A 224 -0.86 1.18 -16.13
C TRP A 224 0.65 0.96 -16.09
N GLY A 225 1.12 0.18 -15.10
CA GLY A 225 2.54 -0.08 -14.89
C GLY A 225 3.11 -1.23 -15.71
N ILE A 226 2.26 -2.17 -16.18
CA ILE A 226 2.73 -3.39 -16.88
C ILE A 226 2.01 -3.55 -18.22
N MET A 227 0.69 -3.74 -18.25
CA MET A 227 -0.03 -4.06 -19.49
C MET A 227 0.09 -2.94 -20.54
N MET A 228 -0.05 -1.68 -20.12
CA MET A 228 0.05 -0.49 -20.98
C MET A 228 1.44 -0.36 -21.63
N PRO A 229 2.58 -0.39 -20.88
CA PRO A 229 3.92 -0.46 -21.45
C PRO A 229 4.16 -1.66 -22.36
N LEU A 230 3.71 -2.86 -21.98
CA LEU A 230 3.89 -4.06 -22.81
C LEU A 230 3.12 -3.94 -24.14
N GLY A 231 1.90 -3.41 -24.11
CA GLY A 231 1.13 -3.12 -25.32
C GLY A 231 1.82 -2.12 -26.23
N PHE A 232 2.45 -1.07 -25.65
CA PHE A 232 3.28 -0.13 -26.41
C PHE A 232 4.49 -0.82 -27.06
N MET A 233 5.24 -1.62 -26.28
CA MET A 233 6.41 -2.35 -26.77
C MET A 233 6.04 -3.29 -27.92
N ALA A 234 4.92 -4.02 -27.79
CA ALA A 234 4.40 -4.89 -28.84
C ALA A 234 4.14 -4.12 -30.15
N ALA A 235 3.40 -3.00 -30.09
CA ALA A 235 3.14 -2.19 -31.28
C ALA A 235 4.43 -1.61 -31.90
N ARG A 236 5.40 -1.23 -31.09
CA ARG A 236 6.64 -0.60 -31.56
C ARG A 236 7.59 -1.61 -32.20
N TYR A 237 7.79 -2.76 -31.57
CA TYR A 237 8.86 -3.69 -31.93
C TYR A 237 8.38 -4.85 -32.81
N LEU A 238 7.18 -5.39 -32.61
CA LEU A 238 6.65 -6.41 -33.53
C LEU A 238 6.39 -5.82 -34.91
N LYS A 239 5.91 -4.58 -34.98
CA LYS A 239 5.73 -3.87 -36.25
C LYS A 239 7.05 -3.68 -37.01
N ALA A 240 8.18 -3.59 -36.31
CA ALA A 240 9.51 -3.47 -36.92
C ALA A 240 10.02 -4.77 -37.56
N ILE A 241 9.40 -5.93 -37.29
CA ILE A 241 9.71 -7.21 -37.94
C ILE A 241 9.31 -7.19 -39.42
N GLY A 242 8.40 -6.29 -39.80
CA GLY A 242 7.95 -6.09 -41.18
C GLY A 242 6.64 -6.85 -41.50
N PRO A 243 6.34 -7.10 -42.79
CA PRO A 243 5.05 -7.65 -43.23
C PRO A 243 4.66 -8.97 -42.58
N LYS A 244 5.63 -9.80 -42.15
CA LYS A 244 5.39 -11.08 -41.47
C LYS A 244 4.71 -10.93 -40.10
N ALA A 245 4.73 -9.75 -39.52
CA ALA A 245 4.08 -9.46 -38.25
C ALA A 245 2.81 -8.59 -38.39
N ASP A 246 2.38 -8.26 -39.62
CA ASP A 246 1.06 -7.65 -39.87
C ASP A 246 0.06 -8.78 -40.13
N PRO A 247 -1.08 -8.87 -39.40
CA PRO A 247 -1.61 -7.96 -38.38
C PRO A 247 -1.25 -8.30 -36.92
N LEU A 248 -0.38 -9.27 -36.67
CA LEU A 248 -0.05 -9.77 -35.31
C LEU A 248 0.31 -8.65 -34.32
N TRP A 249 1.14 -7.68 -34.70
CA TRP A 249 1.53 -6.56 -33.82
C TRP A 249 0.30 -5.79 -33.30
N PHE A 250 -0.73 -5.64 -34.14
CA PHE A 250 -1.94 -4.90 -33.84
C PHE A 250 -2.83 -5.70 -32.87
N TYR A 251 -2.97 -6.99 -33.09
CA TYR A 251 -3.73 -7.86 -32.19
C TYR A 251 -3.09 -7.97 -30.80
N VAL A 252 -1.77 -8.15 -30.73
CA VAL A 252 -1.07 -8.20 -29.43
C VAL A 252 -1.14 -6.84 -28.72
N HIS A 253 -1.03 -5.74 -29.46
CA HIS A 253 -1.21 -4.40 -28.89
C HIS A 253 -2.61 -4.24 -28.30
N ILE A 254 -3.66 -4.47 -29.09
CA ILE A 254 -5.04 -4.22 -28.63
C ILE A 254 -5.47 -5.18 -27.51
N SER A 255 -4.99 -6.43 -27.53
CA SER A 255 -5.27 -7.43 -26.48
C SER A 255 -4.64 -7.08 -25.13
N LEU A 256 -3.57 -6.28 -25.11
CA LEU A 256 -2.98 -5.76 -23.88
C LEU A 256 -3.62 -4.41 -23.47
N GLN A 257 -3.86 -3.52 -24.44
CA GLN A 257 -4.36 -2.18 -24.17
C GLN A 257 -5.82 -2.15 -23.70
N LEU A 258 -6.73 -2.88 -24.35
CA LEU A 258 -8.15 -2.82 -23.96
C LEU A 258 -8.40 -3.39 -22.56
N PRO A 259 -7.96 -4.61 -22.21
CA PRO A 259 -8.16 -5.12 -20.86
C PRO A 259 -7.35 -4.32 -19.84
N GLY A 260 -6.15 -3.86 -20.21
CA GLY A 260 -5.35 -2.96 -19.38
C GLY A 260 -6.14 -1.71 -19.01
N TYR A 261 -6.79 -1.06 -19.96
CA TYR A 261 -7.56 0.16 -19.69
C TYR A 261 -8.77 -0.10 -18.81
N LEU A 262 -9.53 -1.18 -19.08
CA LEU A 262 -10.69 -1.57 -18.26
C LEU A 262 -10.28 -1.84 -16.80
N LEU A 263 -9.17 -2.54 -16.60
CA LEU A 263 -8.60 -2.79 -15.28
C LEU A 263 -8.14 -1.48 -14.61
N GLY A 264 -7.61 -0.56 -15.41
CA GLY A 264 -7.28 0.81 -15.01
C GLY A 264 -8.50 1.57 -14.52
N ILE A 265 -9.64 1.51 -15.23
CA ILE A 265 -10.90 2.16 -14.80
C ILE A 265 -11.33 1.62 -13.44
N ALA A 266 -11.32 0.30 -13.24
CA ALA A 266 -11.65 -0.31 -11.95
C ALA A 266 -10.67 0.16 -10.86
N GLY A 267 -9.38 0.22 -11.16
CA GLY A 267 -8.35 0.82 -10.30
C GLY A 267 -8.64 2.29 -9.97
N GLY A 268 -9.08 3.09 -10.93
CA GLY A 268 -9.46 4.49 -10.72
C GLY A 268 -10.68 4.65 -9.81
N ALA A 269 -11.71 3.84 -10.06
CA ALA A 269 -12.94 3.84 -9.27
C ALA A 269 -12.66 3.51 -7.80
N THR A 270 -11.81 2.51 -7.53
CA THR A 270 -11.38 2.21 -6.15
C THR A 270 -10.62 3.37 -5.50
N GLY A 271 -9.79 4.11 -6.27
CA GLY A 271 -9.08 5.28 -5.79
C GLY A 271 -10.00 6.47 -5.47
N LEU A 272 -11.00 6.72 -6.32
CA LEU A 272 -12.02 7.75 -6.06
C LEU A 272 -12.86 7.38 -4.83
N TYR A 273 -13.27 6.11 -4.72
CA TYR A 273 -14.00 5.61 -3.56
C TYR A 273 -13.19 5.70 -2.26
N LEU A 274 -11.88 5.41 -2.33
CA LEU A 274 -10.96 5.58 -1.21
C LEU A 274 -10.89 7.04 -0.75
N GLY A 275 -10.91 8.00 -1.68
CA GLY A 275 -10.99 9.42 -1.38
C GLY A 275 -12.24 9.80 -0.59
N VAL A 276 -13.39 9.22 -0.93
CA VAL A 276 -14.65 9.41 -0.18
C VAL A 276 -14.57 8.79 1.23
N LYS A 277 -13.96 7.60 1.36
CA LYS A 277 -13.80 6.88 2.63
C LYS A 277 -12.71 7.44 3.56
N SER A 278 -11.90 8.39 3.08
CA SER A 278 -10.72 8.94 3.77
C SER A 278 -10.85 10.46 3.94
N ALA A 279 -11.98 10.92 4.48
CA ALA A 279 -12.22 12.33 4.74
C ALA A 279 -11.06 12.96 5.52
N GLY A 280 -10.54 14.09 5.02
CA GLY A 280 -9.38 14.81 5.59
C GLY A 280 -8.01 14.39 5.05
N VAL A 281 -7.89 13.28 4.31
CA VAL A 281 -6.62 12.85 3.69
C VAL A 281 -6.60 13.23 2.21
N HIS A 282 -5.70 14.13 1.83
CA HIS A 282 -5.64 14.68 0.47
C HIS A 282 -4.29 14.42 -0.19
N HIS A 283 -4.33 13.82 -1.39
CA HIS A 283 -3.16 13.62 -2.26
C HIS A 283 -3.41 14.24 -3.64
N PRO A 284 -3.44 15.59 -3.75
CA PRO A 284 -3.89 16.29 -4.94
C PRO A 284 -3.03 16.00 -6.18
N CYS A 285 -1.71 15.85 -6.01
CA CYS A 285 -0.79 15.52 -7.10
C CYS A 285 -1.10 14.13 -7.70
N HIS A 286 -1.14 13.09 -6.87
CA HIS A 286 -1.44 11.73 -7.31
C HIS A 286 -2.81 11.61 -7.98
N ARG A 287 -3.82 12.26 -7.37
CA ARG A 287 -5.18 12.29 -7.91
C ARG A 287 -5.25 13.05 -9.24
N GLY A 288 -4.58 14.20 -9.34
CA GLY A 288 -4.53 15.01 -10.55
C GLY A 288 -3.93 14.23 -11.71
N ILE A 289 -2.74 13.65 -11.51
CA ILE A 289 -2.08 12.81 -12.54
C ILE A 289 -2.98 11.62 -12.90
N GLY A 290 -3.58 10.95 -11.91
CA GLY A 290 -4.49 9.83 -12.14
C GLY A 290 -5.71 10.18 -13.01
N ILE A 291 -6.36 11.32 -12.75
CA ILE A 291 -7.49 11.80 -13.56
C ILE A 291 -7.02 12.13 -14.99
N THR A 292 -5.88 12.80 -15.13
CA THR A 292 -5.29 13.08 -16.45
C THR A 292 -5.03 11.79 -17.23
N LEU A 293 -4.50 10.75 -16.58
CA LEU A 293 -4.29 9.43 -17.19
C LEU A 293 -5.59 8.81 -17.71
N PHE A 294 -6.69 8.89 -16.96
CA PHE A 294 -7.99 8.40 -17.43
C PHE A 294 -8.47 9.14 -18.67
N CYS A 295 -8.41 10.47 -18.66
CA CYS A 295 -8.83 11.27 -19.80
C CYS A 295 -8.00 10.97 -21.05
N LEU A 296 -6.66 10.89 -20.91
CA LEU A 296 -5.77 10.58 -22.03
C LEU A 296 -5.94 9.13 -22.53
N GLY A 297 -6.17 8.16 -21.63
CA GLY A 297 -6.45 6.78 -22.00
C GLY A 297 -7.78 6.62 -22.74
N LEU A 298 -8.82 7.37 -22.34
CA LEU A 298 -10.08 7.41 -23.08
C LEU A 298 -9.87 7.95 -24.49
N LEU A 299 -9.14 9.06 -24.63
CA LEU A 299 -8.76 9.63 -25.93
C LEU A 299 -8.01 8.63 -26.80
N GLN A 300 -7.14 7.80 -26.21
CA GLN A 300 -6.42 6.74 -26.92
C GLN A 300 -7.34 5.64 -27.47
N ILE A 301 -8.36 5.24 -26.71
CA ILE A 301 -9.33 4.25 -27.18
C ILE A 301 -10.24 4.84 -28.23
N SER A 302 -10.69 6.08 -28.05
CA SER A 302 -11.47 6.80 -29.07
C SER A 302 -10.70 6.92 -30.40
N ALA A 303 -9.37 7.00 -30.35
CA ALA A 303 -8.52 7.01 -31.55
C ALA A 303 -8.66 5.73 -32.40
N LEU A 304 -9.12 4.61 -31.85
CA LEU A 304 -9.42 3.39 -32.61
C LEU A 304 -10.55 3.62 -33.63
N PHE A 305 -11.63 4.27 -33.19
CA PHE A 305 -12.81 4.53 -34.03
C PHE A 305 -12.55 5.62 -35.07
N LEU A 306 -11.63 6.54 -34.77
CA LEU A 306 -11.23 7.64 -35.67
C LEU A 306 -10.01 7.29 -36.53
N ARG A 307 -9.63 6.01 -36.59
CA ARG A 307 -8.42 5.55 -37.27
C ARG A 307 -8.59 5.62 -38.80
N PRO A 308 -7.88 6.52 -39.53
CA PRO A 308 -8.02 6.62 -40.98
C PRO A 308 -7.40 5.42 -41.72
N ALA A 309 -7.83 5.17 -42.96
CA ALA A 309 -7.22 4.18 -43.86
C ALA A 309 -5.72 4.44 -44.07
N LYS A 310 -4.95 3.39 -44.42
CA LYS A 310 -3.47 3.43 -44.48
C LYS A 310 -2.95 4.50 -45.46
N ASP A 311 -3.70 4.77 -46.52
CA ASP A 311 -3.45 5.71 -47.63
C ASP A 311 -4.11 7.08 -47.45
N HIS A 312 -4.87 7.30 -46.37
CA HIS A 312 -5.61 8.53 -46.16
C HIS A 312 -4.71 9.73 -45.84
N LYS A 313 -4.98 10.91 -46.42
CA LYS A 313 -4.19 12.15 -46.26
C LYS A 313 -3.92 12.53 -44.79
N TYR A 314 -4.90 12.37 -43.91
CA TYR A 314 -4.76 12.73 -42.48
C TYR A 314 -4.21 11.60 -41.58
N ARG A 315 -3.78 10.47 -42.17
CA ARG A 315 -3.19 9.35 -41.42
C ARG A 315 -1.98 9.76 -40.59
N TYR A 316 -1.18 10.71 -41.08
CA TYR A 316 0.00 11.20 -40.36
C TYR A 316 -0.36 12.00 -39.09
N LEU A 317 -1.41 12.84 -39.13
CA LEU A 317 -1.89 13.60 -37.96
C LEU A 317 -2.39 12.65 -36.88
N TRP A 318 -3.16 11.64 -37.28
CA TRP A 318 -3.62 10.60 -36.38
C TRP A 318 -2.44 9.85 -35.74
N ASN A 319 -1.42 9.46 -36.52
CA ASN A 319 -0.25 8.79 -35.98
C ASN A 319 0.50 9.70 -34.99
N TRP A 320 0.70 10.98 -35.31
CA TRP A 320 1.37 11.92 -34.42
C TRP A 320 0.63 12.09 -33.10
N PHE A 321 -0.68 12.34 -33.17
CA PHE A 321 -1.56 12.45 -32.00
C PHE A 321 -1.54 11.18 -31.14
N HIS A 322 -1.73 10.02 -31.77
CA HIS A 322 -1.76 8.72 -31.09
C HIS A 322 -0.42 8.41 -30.41
N HIS A 323 0.69 8.68 -31.09
CA HIS A 323 2.02 8.46 -30.52
C HIS A 323 2.32 9.43 -29.38
N LEU A 324 2.13 10.74 -29.58
CA LEU A 324 2.40 11.75 -28.56
C LEU A 324 1.60 11.47 -27.28
N THR A 325 0.29 11.29 -27.42
CA THR A 325 -0.60 10.99 -26.29
C THR A 325 -0.18 9.69 -25.60
N GLY A 326 0.32 8.70 -26.36
CA GLY A 326 0.72 7.40 -25.84
C GLY A 326 1.98 7.50 -24.98
N TYR A 327 3.00 8.23 -25.44
CA TYR A 327 4.20 8.51 -24.66
C TYR A 327 3.88 9.27 -23.38
N THR A 328 3.00 10.27 -23.45
CA THR A 328 2.57 11.03 -22.26
C THR A 328 1.90 10.13 -21.24
N VAL A 329 1.00 9.23 -21.66
CA VAL A 329 0.36 8.25 -20.78
C VAL A 329 1.38 7.34 -20.10
N LEU A 330 2.37 6.81 -20.82
CA LEU A 330 3.40 5.95 -20.24
C LEU A 330 4.25 6.67 -19.19
N LEU A 331 4.68 7.90 -19.48
CA LEU A 331 5.48 8.71 -18.56
C LEU A 331 4.71 9.04 -17.28
N LEU A 332 3.47 9.55 -17.43
CA LEU A 332 2.61 9.89 -16.31
C LEU A 332 2.25 8.65 -15.49
N SER A 333 2.03 7.50 -16.12
CA SER A 333 1.73 6.22 -15.43
C SER A 333 2.90 5.80 -14.54
N PHE A 334 4.12 5.80 -15.11
CA PHE A 334 5.32 5.47 -14.36
C PHE A 334 5.50 6.39 -13.14
N ALA A 335 5.45 7.72 -13.36
CA ALA A 335 5.57 8.69 -12.28
C ALA A 335 4.48 8.52 -11.21
N ASN A 336 3.23 8.32 -11.61
CA ASN A 336 2.12 8.23 -10.67
C ASN A 336 2.15 6.98 -9.80
N ILE A 337 2.70 5.86 -10.31
CA ILE A 337 2.90 4.64 -9.51
C ILE A 337 3.93 4.87 -8.41
N TRP A 338 5.05 5.55 -8.71
CA TRP A 338 6.05 5.91 -7.70
C TRP A 338 5.51 6.89 -6.66
N VAL A 339 4.71 7.88 -7.08
CA VAL A 339 3.97 8.74 -6.14
C VAL A 339 3.02 7.90 -5.27
N GLY A 340 2.33 6.92 -5.87
CA GLY A 340 1.48 5.98 -5.15
C GLY A 340 2.23 5.17 -4.10
N PHE A 341 3.43 4.67 -4.40
CA PHE A 341 4.28 3.98 -3.42
C PHE A 341 4.77 4.89 -2.32
N TYR A 342 5.12 6.14 -2.63
CA TYR A 342 5.49 7.13 -1.63
C TYR A 342 4.35 7.41 -0.64
N ILE A 343 3.10 7.45 -1.13
CA ILE A 343 1.89 7.64 -0.31
C ILE A 343 1.58 6.38 0.51
N LEU A 344 1.55 5.21 -0.14
CA LEU A 344 1.14 3.96 0.47
C LEU A 344 2.17 3.44 1.47
N LYS A 345 3.46 3.77 1.27
CA LYS A 345 4.61 3.23 2.00
C LYS A 345 4.50 1.70 2.17
N PRO A 346 4.37 0.93 1.07
CA PRO A 346 4.20 -0.51 1.15
C PRO A 346 5.49 -1.18 1.66
N ALA A 347 5.41 -2.48 1.98
CA ALA A 347 6.61 -3.25 2.32
C ALA A 347 7.66 -3.15 1.20
N LYS A 348 8.95 -3.07 1.56
CA LYS A 348 10.07 -2.87 0.63
C LYS A 348 10.04 -3.83 -0.57
N ALA A 349 9.57 -5.06 -0.36
CA ALA A 349 9.40 -6.07 -1.40
C ALA A 349 8.55 -5.57 -2.58
N TRP A 350 7.44 -4.87 -2.34
CA TRP A 350 6.59 -4.33 -3.42
C TRP A 350 7.34 -3.33 -4.30
N ILE A 351 8.12 -2.44 -3.66
CA ILE A 351 8.92 -1.42 -4.34
C ILE A 351 10.01 -2.10 -5.17
N ILE A 352 10.70 -3.08 -4.59
CA ILE A 352 11.75 -3.86 -5.27
C ILE A 352 11.18 -4.61 -6.47
N VAL A 353 10.08 -5.36 -6.29
CA VAL A 353 9.46 -6.15 -7.36
C VAL A 353 9.06 -5.26 -8.54
N TYR A 354 8.35 -4.17 -8.30
CA TYR A 354 7.98 -3.26 -9.38
C TYR A 354 9.21 -2.56 -9.99
N GLY A 355 10.19 -2.18 -9.18
CA GLY A 355 11.45 -1.61 -9.65
C GLY A 355 12.19 -2.55 -10.62
N VAL A 356 12.25 -3.84 -10.31
CA VAL A 356 12.84 -4.87 -11.18
C VAL A 356 12.03 -5.02 -12.48
N ILE A 357 10.70 -5.11 -12.39
CA ILE A 357 9.82 -5.24 -13.58
C ILE A 357 9.97 -4.02 -14.50
N SER A 358 9.83 -2.81 -13.97
CA SER A 358 9.96 -1.57 -14.74
C SER A 358 11.37 -1.37 -15.29
N GLY A 359 12.41 -1.65 -14.50
CA GLY A 359 13.81 -1.62 -14.96
C GLY A 359 14.05 -2.59 -16.11
N THR A 360 13.52 -3.82 -16.03
CA THR A 360 13.62 -4.83 -17.09
C THR A 360 12.95 -4.34 -18.38
N MET A 361 11.76 -3.75 -18.29
CA MET A 361 11.06 -3.19 -19.46
C MET A 361 11.86 -2.04 -20.10
N ILE A 362 12.46 -1.16 -19.29
CA ILE A 362 13.29 -0.04 -19.78
C ILE A 362 14.54 -0.55 -20.49
N VAL A 363 15.30 -1.45 -19.86
CA VAL A 363 16.51 -2.05 -20.46
C VAL A 363 16.15 -2.76 -21.77
N SER A 364 15.06 -3.51 -21.79
CA SER A 364 14.60 -4.22 -22.98
C SER A 364 14.20 -3.26 -24.10
N THR A 365 13.54 -2.16 -23.76
CA THR A 365 13.20 -1.09 -24.72
C THR A 365 14.47 -0.50 -25.35
N ILE A 366 15.52 -0.25 -24.56
CA ILE A 366 16.81 0.25 -25.07
C ILE A 366 17.44 -0.77 -26.04
N VAL A 367 17.55 -2.03 -25.63
CA VAL A 367 18.11 -3.12 -26.47
C VAL A 367 17.34 -3.26 -27.78
N LEU A 368 16.02 -3.26 -27.72
CA LEU A 368 15.15 -3.39 -28.89
C LEU A 368 15.22 -2.15 -29.80
N GLU A 369 15.42 -0.95 -29.25
CA GLU A 369 15.59 0.27 -30.05
C GLU A 369 16.93 0.26 -30.81
N VAL A 370 18.02 -0.16 -30.14
CA VAL A 370 19.32 -0.35 -30.78
C VAL A 370 19.23 -1.39 -31.90
N TRP A 371 18.62 -2.54 -31.62
CA TRP A 371 18.41 -3.59 -32.62
C TRP A 371 17.61 -3.09 -33.83
N LYS A 372 16.51 -2.38 -33.58
CA LYS A 372 15.64 -1.82 -34.63
C LYS A 372 16.42 -0.86 -35.52
N LYS A 373 17.26 0.00 -34.93
CA LYS A 373 18.14 0.92 -35.67
C LYS A 373 19.13 0.15 -36.54
N LEU A 374 19.89 -0.78 -35.97
CA LEU A 374 20.88 -1.58 -36.71
C LEU A 374 20.24 -2.38 -37.86
N THR A 375 19.05 -2.94 -37.65
CA THR A 375 18.34 -3.71 -38.68
C THR A 375 17.88 -2.83 -39.83
N ARG A 376 17.44 -1.60 -39.53
CA ARG A 376 17.06 -0.62 -40.54
C ARG A 376 18.28 -0.21 -41.37
N ASP A 377 19.37 0.15 -40.70
CA ASP A 377 20.58 0.65 -41.35
C ASP A 377 21.17 -0.43 -42.28
N GLY A 378 21.33 -1.69 -41.80
CA GLY A 378 21.79 -2.79 -42.66
C GLY A 378 20.78 -3.28 -43.73
N THR A 379 19.55 -2.75 -43.74
CA THR A 379 18.62 -2.94 -44.88
C THR A 379 18.81 -1.86 -45.93
N ILE A 380 19.14 -0.63 -45.51
CA ILE A 380 19.49 0.48 -46.40
C ILE A 380 20.79 0.16 -47.13
N ASP A 381 21.82 -0.31 -46.41
CA ASP A 381 23.11 -0.63 -47.01
C ASP A 381 22.99 -1.68 -48.14
N ARG A 382 22.24 -2.76 -47.88
CA ARG A 382 21.98 -3.81 -48.89
C ARG A 382 21.15 -3.32 -50.08
N ALA A 383 20.23 -2.38 -49.86
CA ALA A 383 19.45 -1.80 -50.96
C ALA A 383 20.32 -0.90 -51.83
N ASN A 384 21.22 -0.13 -51.21
CA ASN A 384 22.20 0.69 -51.92
C ASN A 384 23.16 -0.19 -52.73
N GLU A 385 23.74 -1.24 -52.13
CA GLU A 385 24.62 -2.20 -52.83
C GLU A 385 23.92 -2.86 -54.03
N ALA A 386 22.65 -3.25 -53.89
CA ALA A 386 21.87 -3.84 -54.98
C ALA A 386 21.66 -2.84 -56.13
N SER A 387 21.32 -1.58 -55.81
CA SER A 387 21.16 -0.52 -56.80
C SER A 387 22.46 -0.21 -57.54
N THR A 388 23.60 -0.17 -56.84
CA THR A 388 24.90 0.04 -57.47
C THR A 388 25.31 -1.15 -58.35
N THR A 389 24.90 -2.37 -57.99
CA THR A 389 25.17 -3.56 -58.81
C THR A 389 24.34 -3.56 -60.10
N GLU A 390 23.07 -3.16 -60.03
CA GLU A 390 22.21 -3.03 -61.24
C GLU A 390 22.71 -1.94 -62.19
N GLU A 391 23.18 -0.80 -61.66
CA GLU A 391 23.69 0.32 -62.46
C GLU A 391 25.03 -0.01 -63.17
N ASN A 392 25.83 -0.94 -62.63
CA ASN A 392 27.08 -1.39 -63.26
C ASN A 392 26.89 -2.54 -64.29
N ILE A 393 25.68 -3.06 -64.46
CA ILE A 393 25.34 -4.15 -65.39
C ILE A 393 24.66 -3.62 -66.68
N VAL A 394 24.29 -2.33 -66.70
CA VAL A 394 23.78 -1.60 -67.88
C VAL A 394 24.92 -0.81 -68.52
#